data_AF-A0A847HH41-F1
#
_entry.id   AF-A0A847HH41-F1
#
_cell.length_a   1.000
_cell.length_b   1.000
_cell.length_c   1.000
_cell.angle_alpha   90.00
_cell.angle_beta   90.00
_cell.angle_gamma   90.00
#
_symmetry.space_group_name_H-M   'P 1'
#
loop_
_entity.id
_entity.type
_entity.pdbx_description
1 polymer ?
#
loop_
_entity_poly.entity_id
_entity_poly.type
_entity_poly.pdbx_seq_one_letter_code
_entity_poly.pdbx_strand_id
1 'polypeptide(L)'
;MRKFLIVICLLLICLSPANACDVSLFALVSGNSPNKAFAEKLTSLVGRARAVANNSENHETLPTHLQQLMSGWIEFSNTYQINPPEWAKKDAAWKDKLNEQADLIGSIRKNLASQEPDQAKAHRELQKFTRQLTRLYESLEMDELSRLLLDISMHIDHVWDAWWAQNGAGLIETTATFSAACQKLSEKLDEESAKTFEDLAHRAGELHKMAAKPDVFAGKSFEFMLNMTENDFARFNDARKEKSAEETK
;
A
#
# COMPACT_ATOMS: atom_id res chain seq x y z
N MET A 1 -22.59 24.09 -21.84
CA MET A 1 -21.63 23.17 -22.48
C MET A 1 -20.28 23.09 -21.76
N ARG A 2 -19.58 24.19 -21.47
CA ARG A 2 -18.26 24.17 -20.77
C ARG A 2 -18.27 23.50 -19.38
N LYS A 3 -19.31 23.70 -18.57
CA LYS A 3 -19.47 23.02 -17.27
C LYS A 3 -19.76 21.52 -17.38
N PHE A 4 -20.39 21.09 -18.48
CA PHE A 4 -20.72 19.69 -18.74
C PHE A 4 -19.48 18.89 -19.18
N LEU A 5 -18.62 19.52 -19.99
CA LEU A 5 -17.32 18.96 -20.38
C LEU A 5 -16.36 18.79 -19.19
N ILE A 6 -16.37 19.71 -18.22
CA ILE A 6 -15.55 19.58 -17.00
C ILE A 6 -16.02 18.41 -16.13
N VAL A 7 -17.34 18.22 -15.98
CA VAL A 7 -17.91 17.07 -15.25
C VAL A 7 -17.57 15.74 -15.94
N ILE A 8 -17.64 15.69 -17.28
CA ILE A 8 -17.26 14.51 -18.06
C ILE A 8 -15.76 14.25 -17.99
N CYS A 9 -14.90 15.27 -18.05
CA CYS A 9 -13.46 15.10 -17.86
C CYS A 9 -13.10 14.64 -16.44
N LEU A 10 -13.78 15.15 -15.40
CA LEU A 10 -13.60 14.66 -14.02
C LEU A 10 -14.06 13.20 -13.87
N LEU A 11 -15.18 12.83 -14.49
CA LEU A 11 -15.64 11.43 -14.53
C LEU A 11 -14.68 10.51 -15.28
N LEU A 12 -14.08 10.97 -16.38
CA LEU A 12 -13.11 10.18 -17.17
C LEU A 12 -11.76 10.02 -16.47
N ILE A 13 -11.32 11.00 -15.67
CA ILE A 13 -10.14 10.86 -14.79
C ILE A 13 -10.43 9.84 -13.66
N CYS A 14 -11.66 9.76 -13.17
CA CYS A 14 -12.10 8.75 -12.20
C CYS A 14 -12.31 7.34 -12.79
N LEU A 15 -12.38 7.19 -14.12
CA LEU A 15 -12.62 5.91 -14.80
C LEU A 15 -11.34 5.19 -15.24
N SER A 16 -10.19 5.84 -15.09
CA SER A 16 -8.94 5.09 -15.18
C SER A 16 -8.91 4.17 -13.97
N PRO A 17 -8.79 2.83 -14.11
CA PRO A 17 -8.63 1.95 -12.97
C PRO A 17 -7.41 2.48 -12.23
N ALA A 18 -7.64 3.05 -11.04
CA ALA A 18 -6.56 3.41 -10.15
C ALA A 18 -5.73 2.14 -10.03
N ASN A 19 -4.47 2.21 -10.47
CA ASN A 19 -3.51 1.12 -10.37
C ASN A 19 -3.13 0.93 -8.88
N ALA A 20 -4.12 0.78 -8.01
CA ALA A 20 -4.03 0.82 -6.56
C ALA A 20 -3.52 -0.50 -5.94
N CYS A 21 -3.07 -1.43 -6.78
CA CYS A 21 -2.21 -2.53 -6.36
C CYS A 21 -0.76 -2.06 -6.54
N ASP A 22 -0.35 -1.19 -5.62
CA ASP A 22 0.81 -0.33 -5.73
C ASP A 22 2.14 -1.12 -5.62
N VAL A 23 2.89 -1.19 -6.72
CA VAL A 23 4.19 -1.87 -6.83
C VAL A 23 5.34 -0.93 -6.42
N SER A 24 5.09 0.38 -6.37
CA SER A 24 6.11 1.42 -6.18
C SER A 24 6.68 1.43 -4.76
N LEU A 25 5.81 1.28 -3.76
CA LEU A 25 6.13 1.15 -2.34
C LEU A 25 7.11 -0.02 -2.08
N PHE A 26 6.87 -1.15 -2.76
CA PHE A 26 7.72 -2.33 -2.70
C PHE A 26 9.02 -2.15 -3.43
N ALA A 27 9.03 -1.45 -4.57
CA ALA A 27 10.24 -1.24 -5.35
C ALA A 27 11.35 -0.54 -4.53
N LEU A 28 10.97 0.39 -3.64
CA LEU A 28 11.91 1.10 -2.78
C LEU A 28 12.53 0.21 -1.70
N VAL A 29 11.72 -0.62 -1.04
CA VAL A 29 12.19 -1.51 0.03
C VAL A 29 12.90 -2.76 -0.53
N SER A 30 12.45 -3.23 -1.70
CA SER A 30 13.04 -4.37 -2.41
C SER A 30 14.38 -4.03 -3.07
N GLY A 31 14.55 -2.83 -3.61
CA GLY A 31 15.81 -2.34 -4.19
C GLY A 31 16.94 -2.18 -3.17
N ASN A 32 16.59 -1.86 -1.92
CA ASN A 32 17.51 -1.75 -0.80
C ASN A 32 17.63 -3.06 -0.01
N SER A 33 16.97 -4.14 -0.43
CA SER A 33 17.00 -5.39 0.31
C SER A 33 18.36 -6.09 0.12
N PRO A 34 19.08 -6.43 1.21
CA PRO A 34 20.31 -7.21 1.10
C PRO A 34 20.05 -8.66 0.64
N ASN A 35 18.78 -9.11 0.61
CA ASN A 35 18.38 -10.40 0.10
C ASN A 35 17.51 -10.25 -1.16
N LYS A 36 18.19 -10.18 -2.31
CA LYS A 36 17.55 -10.05 -3.63
C LYS A 36 16.50 -11.13 -3.90
N ALA A 37 16.73 -12.37 -3.47
CA ALA A 37 15.77 -13.45 -3.66
C ALA A 37 14.46 -13.23 -2.88
N PHE A 38 14.55 -12.72 -1.65
CA PHE A 38 13.37 -12.35 -0.85
C PHE A 38 12.57 -11.24 -1.53
N ALA A 39 13.25 -10.17 -1.94
CA ALA A 39 12.67 -9.03 -2.65
C ALA A 39 11.99 -9.44 -3.97
N GLU A 40 12.63 -10.29 -4.77
CA GLU A 40 12.08 -10.80 -6.04
C GLU A 40 10.82 -11.64 -5.82
N LYS A 41 10.84 -12.57 -4.86
CA LYS A 41 9.65 -13.37 -4.54
C LYS A 41 8.50 -12.52 -4.03
N LEU A 42 8.77 -11.53 -3.19
CA LEU A 42 7.75 -10.61 -2.68
C LEU A 42 7.15 -9.76 -3.80
N THR A 43 7.99 -9.25 -4.71
CA THR A 43 7.53 -8.50 -5.91
C THR A 43 6.67 -9.39 -6.81
N SER A 44 7.01 -10.67 -6.97
CA SER A 44 6.19 -11.63 -7.70
C SER A 44 4.80 -11.81 -7.05
N LEU A 45 4.71 -11.83 -5.72
CA LEU A 45 3.43 -11.91 -5.01
C LEU A 45 2.55 -10.68 -5.26
N VAL A 46 3.12 -9.47 -5.24
CA VAL A 46 2.39 -8.24 -5.58
C VAL A 46 1.85 -8.32 -7.01
N GLY A 47 2.66 -8.79 -7.96
CA GLY A 47 2.23 -9.00 -9.35
C GLY A 47 1.06 -9.99 -9.48
N ARG A 48 1.07 -11.07 -8.68
CA ARG A 48 -0.04 -12.05 -8.63
C ARG A 48 -1.30 -11.45 -8.02
N ALA A 49 -1.18 -10.67 -6.94
CA ALA A 49 -2.31 -9.97 -6.34
C ALA A 49 -2.96 -8.97 -7.31
N ARG A 50 -2.13 -8.23 -8.06
CA ARG A 50 -2.62 -7.35 -9.14
C ARG A 50 -3.35 -8.11 -10.24
N ALA A 51 -2.85 -9.30 -10.61
CA ALA A 51 -3.54 -10.14 -11.59
C ALA A 51 -4.92 -10.59 -11.09
N VAL A 52 -5.07 -10.92 -9.79
CA VAL A 52 -6.38 -11.20 -9.18
C VAL A 52 -7.28 -9.97 -9.25
N ALA A 53 -6.78 -8.80 -8.85
CA ALA A 53 -7.55 -7.56 -8.87
C ALA A 53 -8.06 -7.20 -10.28
N ASN A 54 -7.19 -7.31 -11.29
CA ASN A 54 -7.55 -6.99 -12.67
C ASN A 54 -8.52 -7.99 -13.32
N ASN A 55 -8.68 -9.18 -12.73
CA ASN A 55 -9.53 -10.25 -13.25
C ASN A 55 -10.66 -10.61 -12.27
N SER A 56 -10.97 -9.76 -11.28
CA SER A 56 -11.88 -10.09 -10.19
C SER A 56 -13.33 -10.36 -10.65
N GLU A 57 -13.71 -9.84 -11.82
CA GLU A 57 -15.02 -10.04 -12.45
C GLU A 57 -14.99 -11.12 -13.57
N ASN A 58 -13.81 -11.63 -13.94
CA ASN A 58 -13.67 -12.61 -15.00
C ASN A 58 -13.72 -14.04 -14.44
N HIS A 59 -14.89 -14.67 -14.48
CA HIS A 59 -15.09 -16.02 -13.94
C HIS A 59 -14.25 -17.13 -14.61
N GLU A 60 -13.76 -16.90 -15.84
CA GLU A 60 -12.92 -17.88 -16.55
C GLU A 60 -11.47 -17.84 -16.06
N THR A 61 -10.90 -16.64 -15.89
CA THR A 61 -9.48 -16.46 -15.55
C THR A 61 -9.22 -16.31 -14.05
N LEU A 62 -10.20 -15.80 -13.30
CA LEU A 62 -10.09 -15.56 -11.86
C LEU A 62 -9.64 -16.81 -11.06
N PRO A 63 -10.19 -18.02 -11.27
CA PRO A 63 -9.77 -19.20 -10.52
C PRO A 63 -8.27 -19.48 -10.69
N THR A 64 -7.74 -19.28 -11.89
CA THR A 64 -6.32 -19.46 -12.19
C THR A 64 -5.47 -18.42 -11.47
N HIS A 65 -5.85 -17.14 -11.50
CA HIS A 65 -5.10 -16.09 -10.81
C HIS A 65 -5.14 -16.22 -9.29
N LEU A 66 -6.29 -16.60 -8.72
CA LEU A 66 -6.40 -16.92 -7.29
C LEU A 66 -5.49 -18.09 -6.91
N GLN A 67 -5.51 -19.17 -7.69
CA GLN A 67 -4.63 -20.31 -7.45
C GLN A 67 -3.15 -19.90 -7.52
N GLN A 68 -2.77 -19.07 -8.49
CA GLN A 68 -1.41 -18.57 -8.63
C GLN A 68 -0.96 -17.72 -7.44
N LEU A 69 -1.84 -16.85 -6.91
CA LEU A 69 -1.57 -16.06 -5.70
C LEU A 69 -1.39 -16.97 -4.49
N MET A 70 -2.32 -17.89 -4.25
CA MET A 70 -2.28 -18.83 -3.12
C MET A 70 -1.04 -19.73 -3.15
N SER A 71 -0.75 -20.36 -4.30
CA SER A 71 0.43 -21.21 -4.46
C SER A 71 1.73 -20.42 -4.28
N GLY A 72 1.80 -19.20 -4.83
CA GLY A 72 2.94 -18.32 -4.62
C GLY A 72 3.13 -17.96 -3.15
N TRP A 73 2.03 -17.67 -2.45
CA TRP A 73 2.07 -17.36 -1.01
C TRP A 73 2.55 -18.57 -0.19
N ILE A 74 2.03 -19.76 -0.45
CA ILE A 74 2.44 -20.99 0.24
C ILE A 74 3.93 -21.27 0.04
N GLU A 75 4.45 -21.10 -1.18
CA GLU A 75 5.87 -21.26 -1.45
C GLU A 75 6.72 -20.23 -0.68
N PHE A 76 6.31 -18.96 -0.71
CA PHE A 76 6.96 -17.88 0.00
C PHE A 76 6.96 -18.11 1.51
N SER A 77 5.79 -18.38 2.09
CA SER A 77 5.61 -18.59 3.53
C SER A 77 6.39 -19.81 3.99
N ASN A 78 6.33 -20.95 3.29
CA ASN A 78 7.10 -22.13 3.67
C ASN A 78 8.61 -21.87 3.65
N THR A 79 9.10 -21.12 2.65
CA THR A 79 10.52 -20.77 2.55
C THR A 79 10.95 -19.90 3.73
N TYR A 80 10.26 -18.78 3.95
CA TYR A 80 10.72 -17.74 4.88
C TYR A 80 10.17 -17.85 6.29
N GLN A 81 9.18 -18.71 6.55
CA GLN A 81 8.80 -19.08 7.90
C GLN A 81 9.84 -20.01 8.54
N ILE A 82 10.42 -20.93 7.76
CA ILE A 82 11.46 -21.87 8.22
C ILE A 82 12.83 -21.18 8.25
N ASN A 83 13.14 -20.43 7.19
CA ASN A 83 14.41 -19.73 7.05
C ASN A 83 14.17 -18.23 6.76
N PRO A 84 13.78 -17.44 7.78
CA PRO A 84 13.59 -16.00 7.61
C PRO A 84 14.90 -15.33 7.17
N PRO A 85 14.82 -14.19 6.45
CA PRO A 85 15.98 -13.36 6.20
C PRO A 85 16.68 -12.96 7.51
N GLU A 86 17.99 -12.67 7.45
CA GLU A 86 18.80 -12.39 8.66
C GLU A 86 18.18 -11.34 9.58
N TRP A 87 17.65 -10.25 9.01
CA TRP A 87 17.01 -9.17 9.78
C TRP A 87 15.71 -9.59 10.48
N ALA A 88 15.03 -10.61 9.96
CA ALA A 88 13.76 -11.09 10.48
C ALA A 88 13.93 -12.25 11.49
N LYS A 89 15.13 -12.83 11.64
CA LYS A 89 15.37 -13.95 12.57
C LYS A 89 15.01 -13.63 14.03
N LYS A 90 15.10 -12.35 14.43
CA LYS A 90 14.79 -11.87 15.78
C LYS A 90 13.45 -11.15 15.87
N ASP A 91 12.72 -11.04 14.76
CA ASP A 91 11.38 -10.44 14.76
C ASP A 91 10.39 -11.43 15.39
N ALA A 92 10.00 -11.14 16.64
CA ALA A 92 9.07 -11.98 17.40
C ALA A 92 7.69 -12.08 16.73
N ALA A 93 7.31 -11.10 15.91
CA ALA A 93 6.04 -11.07 15.19
C ALA A 93 6.14 -11.70 13.78
N TRP A 94 7.31 -12.20 13.35
CA TRP A 94 7.53 -12.66 11.99
C TRP A 94 6.49 -13.70 11.52
N LYS A 95 6.27 -14.73 12.35
CA LYS A 95 5.32 -15.79 12.04
C LYS A 95 3.89 -15.26 11.97
N ASP A 96 3.53 -14.35 12.86
CA ASP A 96 2.19 -13.77 12.92
C ASP A 96 1.92 -12.89 11.70
N LYS A 97 2.90 -12.08 11.26
CA LYS A 97 2.82 -11.32 10.01
C LYS A 97 2.52 -12.21 8.81
N LEU A 98 3.15 -13.38 8.71
CA LEU A 98 2.88 -14.35 7.63
C LEU A 98 1.48 -14.99 7.76
N ASN A 99 1.05 -15.33 8.98
CA ASN A 99 -0.29 -15.89 9.19
C ASN A 99 -1.39 -14.87 8.82
N GLU A 100 -1.23 -13.60 9.21
CA GLU A 100 -2.16 -12.52 8.87
C GLU A 100 -2.33 -12.38 7.34
N GLN A 101 -1.24 -12.49 6.56
CA GLN A 101 -1.32 -12.47 5.10
C GLN A 101 -2.03 -13.70 4.53
N ALA A 102 -1.83 -14.88 5.13
CA ALA A 102 -2.53 -16.09 4.73
C ALA A 102 -4.05 -15.97 4.95
N ASP A 103 -4.44 -15.40 6.09
CA ASP A 103 -5.85 -15.15 6.43
C ASP A 103 -6.49 -14.14 5.47
N LEU A 104 -5.77 -13.07 5.11
CA LEU A 104 -6.22 -12.11 4.08
C LEU A 104 -6.45 -12.79 2.73
N ILE A 105 -5.50 -13.61 2.25
CA ILE A 105 -5.66 -14.35 0.98
C ILE A 105 -6.86 -15.31 1.06
N GLY A 106 -7.06 -15.97 2.20
CA GLY A 106 -8.23 -16.81 2.44
C GLY A 106 -9.55 -16.04 2.36
N SER A 107 -9.60 -14.84 2.95
CA SER A 107 -10.76 -13.95 2.88
C SER A 107 -11.02 -13.45 1.46
N ILE A 108 -9.98 -13.02 0.73
CA ILE A 108 -10.07 -12.58 -0.67
C ILE A 108 -10.68 -13.68 -1.53
N ARG A 109 -10.15 -14.92 -1.43
CA ARG A 109 -10.71 -16.06 -2.15
C ARG A 109 -12.17 -16.28 -1.80
N LYS A 110 -12.52 -16.26 -0.51
CA LYS A 110 -13.90 -16.46 -0.05
C LYS A 110 -14.84 -15.41 -0.63
N ASN A 111 -14.44 -14.14 -0.66
CA ASN A 111 -15.26 -13.03 -1.14
C ASN A 111 -15.38 -12.99 -2.68
N LEU A 112 -14.41 -13.55 -3.41
CA LEU A 112 -14.43 -13.59 -4.88
C LEU A 112 -15.04 -14.88 -5.46
N ALA A 113 -14.92 -16.00 -4.75
CA ALA A 113 -15.38 -17.31 -5.22
C ALA A 113 -16.73 -17.75 -4.63
N SER A 114 -17.38 -16.92 -3.82
CA SER A 114 -18.74 -17.18 -3.32
C SER A 114 -19.77 -17.11 -4.45
N GLN A 115 -20.94 -17.71 -4.21
CA GLN A 115 -22.09 -17.61 -5.13
C GLN A 115 -22.55 -16.16 -5.34
N GLU A 116 -22.39 -15.33 -4.30
CA GLU A 116 -22.60 -13.88 -4.32
C GLU A 116 -21.25 -13.21 -3.96
N PRO A 117 -20.43 -12.84 -4.95
CA PRO A 117 -19.13 -12.22 -4.70
C PRO A 117 -19.25 -10.81 -4.10
N ASP A 118 -18.49 -10.56 -3.04
CA ASP A 118 -18.30 -9.22 -2.49
C ASP A 118 -17.01 -8.60 -3.05
N GLN A 119 -17.12 -8.10 -4.29
CA GLN A 119 -16.01 -7.49 -5.04
C GLN A 119 -15.39 -6.30 -4.31
N ALA A 120 -16.22 -5.46 -3.68
CA ALA A 120 -15.76 -4.27 -2.98
C ALA A 120 -14.93 -4.64 -1.74
N LYS A 121 -15.35 -5.65 -0.98
CA LYS A 121 -14.57 -6.16 0.14
C LYS A 121 -13.28 -6.85 -0.32
N ALA A 122 -13.35 -7.71 -1.34
CA ALA A 122 -12.17 -8.37 -1.87
C ALA A 122 -11.13 -7.37 -2.39
N HIS A 123 -11.56 -6.30 -3.06
CA HIS A 123 -10.68 -5.23 -3.52
C HIS A 123 -9.95 -4.56 -2.34
N ARG A 124 -10.68 -4.20 -1.27
CA ARG A 124 -10.07 -3.60 -0.07
C ARG A 124 -9.08 -4.55 0.62
N GLU A 125 -9.41 -5.83 0.70
CA GLU A 125 -8.54 -6.85 1.29
C GLU A 125 -7.29 -7.09 0.42
N LEU A 126 -7.40 -7.05 -0.91
CA LEU A 126 -6.25 -7.10 -1.82
C LEU A 126 -5.31 -5.91 -1.62
N GLN A 127 -5.86 -4.70 -1.48
CA GLN A 127 -5.07 -3.50 -1.18
C GLN A 127 -4.39 -3.61 0.19
N LYS A 128 -5.10 -4.13 1.19
CA LYS A 128 -4.55 -4.37 2.53
C LYS A 128 -3.42 -5.40 2.49
N PHE A 129 -3.63 -6.52 1.79
CA PHE A 129 -2.59 -7.53 1.57
C PHE A 129 -1.34 -6.88 0.99
N THR A 130 -1.48 -6.10 -0.09
CA THR A 130 -0.32 -5.44 -0.70
C THR A 130 0.35 -4.47 0.27
N ARG A 131 -0.38 -3.60 0.98
CA ARG A 131 0.25 -2.69 1.95
C ARG A 131 1.02 -3.42 3.04
N GLN A 132 0.42 -4.47 3.63
CA GLN A 132 0.99 -5.17 4.77
C GLN A 132 2.23 -6.01 4.44
N LEU A 133 2.48 -6.35 3.18
CA LEU A 133 3.74 -6.97 2.79
C LEU A 133 4.97 -6.11 3.15
N THR A 134 4.82 -4.78 3.27
CA THR A 134 5.93 -3.88 3.69
C THR A 134 6.38 -4.13 5.13
N ARG A 135 5.48 -4.64 5.99
CA ARG A 135 5.76 -4.96 7.40
C ARG A 135 6.79 -6.08 7.56
N LEU A 136 7.05 -6.85 6.49
CA LEU A 136 8.12 -7.86 6.45
C LEU A 136 9.53 -7.25 6.42
N TYR A 137 9.64 -5.94 6.27
CA TYR A 137 10.90 -5.20 6.32
C TYR A 137 11.04 -4.33 7.57
N GLU A 138 10.08 -4.36 8.49
CA GLU A 138 10.10 -3.52 9.69
C GLU A 138 11.41 -3.66 10.49
N SER A 139 11.93 -4.89 10.63
CA SER A 139 13.20 -5.16 11.33
C SER A 139 14.46 -5.08 10.46
N LEU A 140 14.33 -4.78 9.16
CA LEU A 140 15.49 -4.58 8.29
C LEU A 140 16.31 -3.39 8.80
N GLU A 141 17.64 -3.46 8.86
CA GLU A 141 18.46 -2.27 9.12
C GLU A 141 18.54 -1.41 7.85
N MET A 142 18.24 -0.12 7.94
CA MET A 142 18.21 0.81 6.81
C MET A 142 18.74 2.17 7.24
N ASP A 143 19.19 2.98 6.28
CA ASP A 143 19.47 4.39 6.53
C ASP A 143 18.19 5.16 6.93
N GLU A 144 18.38 6.34 7.52
CA GLU A 144 17.28 7.15 8.05
C GLU A 144 16.24 7.52 6.98
N LEU A 145 16.67 7.83 5.76
CA LEU A 145 15.77 8.25 4.69
C LEU A 145 14.92 7.07 4.22
N SER A 146 15.54 5.92 3.97
CA SER A 146 14.84 4.67 3.65
C SER A 146 13.87 4.25 4.76
N ARG A 147 14.25 4.45 6.03
CA ARG A 147 13.38 4.19 7.18
C ARG A 147 12.12 5.04 7.14
N LEU A 148 12.26 6.36 6.96
CA LEU A 148 11.12 7.27 6.90
C LEU A 148 10.15 6.93 5.77
N LEU A 149 10.64 6.47 4.62
CA LEU A 149 9.82 6.04 3.49
C LEU A 149 9.02 4.77 3.80
N LEU A 150 9.64 3.80 4.49
CA LEU A 150 8.95 2.61 4.98
C LEU A 150 7.91 2.98 6.04
N ASP A 151 8.24 3.86 6.98
CA ASP A 151 7.34 4.28 8.05
C ASP A 151 6.09 4.98 7.49
N ILE A 152 6.25 5.85 6.48
CA ILE A 152 5.11 6.47 5.80
C ILE A 152 4.18 5.42 5.18
N SER A 153 4.75 4.41 4.53
CA SER A 153 4.00 3.29 3.95
C SER A 153 3.13 2.59 5.01
N MET A 154 3.72 2.33 6.18
CA MET A 154 3.04 1.69 7.30
C MET A 154 1.98 2.61 7.93
N HIS A 155 2.24 3.92 8.03
CA HIS A 155 1.27 4.88 8.55
C HIS A 155 0.05 5.01 7.63
N ILE A 156 0.21 4.96 6.31
CA ILE A 156 -0.91 4.92 5.36
C ILE A 156 -1.79 3.69 5.63
N ASP A 157 -1.20 2.52 5.86
CA ASP A 157 -1.95 1.30 6.21
C ASP A 157 -2.72 1.46 7.53
N HIS A 158 -2.12 2.08 8.55
CA HIS A 158 -2.80 2.34 9.83
C HIS A 158 -3.97 3.32 9.68
N VAL A 159 -3.84 4.35 8.85
CA VAL A 159 -4.94 5.28 8.55
C VAL A 159 -6.08 4.53 7.85
N TRP A 160 -5.77 3.64 6.90
CA TRP A 160 -6.78 2.78 6.26
C TRP A 160 -7.49 1.85 7.25
N ASP A 161 -6.74 1.22 8.15
CA ASP A 161 -7.30 0.34 9.17
C ASP A 161 -8.24 1.11 10.11
N ALA A 162 -7.85 2.30 10.56
CA ALA A 162 -8.71 3.16 11.37
C ALA A 162 -9.97 3.62 10.61
N TRP A 163 -9.83 3.96 9.32
CA TRP A 163 -10.95 4.35 8.46
C TRP A 163 -11.97 3.24 8.30
N TRP A 164 -11.52 2.04 7.94
CA TRP A 164 -12.41 0.89 7.73
C TRP A 164 -13.03 0.36 9.01
N ALA A 165 -12.32 0.46 10.14
CA ALA A 165 -12.87 0.15 11.46
C ALA A 165 -13.86 1.20 11.97
N GLN A 166 -14.03 2.34 11.27
CA GLN A 166 -14.79 3.51 11.74
C GLN A 166 -14.35 3.98 13.13
N ASN A 167 -13.06 3.82 13.44
CA ASN A 167 -12.50 4.18 14.73
C ASN A 167 -12.05 5.65 14.70
N GLY A 168 -12.92 6.57 15.12
CA GLY A 168 -12.63 8.01 15.09
C GLY A 168 -11.37 8.42 15.88
N ALA A 169 -11.18 7.86 17.09
CA ALA A 169 -9.99 8.16 17.90
C ALA A 169 -8.71 7.65 17.23
N GLY A 170 -8.74 6.39 16.75
CA GLY A 170 -7.62 5.82 16.00
C GLY A 170 -7.34 6.58 14.70
N LEU A 171 -8.37 7.10 14.03
CA LEU A 171 -8.19 7.87 12.79
C LEU A 171 -7.47 9.19 13.06
N ILE A 172 -7.81 9.89 14.15
CA ILE A 172 -7.14 11.12 14.56
C ILE A 172 -5.66 10.85 14.89
N GLU A 173 -5.39 9.82 15.68
CA GLU A 173 -4.03 9.45 16.09
C GLU A 173 -3.15 9.03 14.90
N THR A 174 -3.65 8.14 14.05
CA THR A 174 -2.90 7.63 12.90
C THR A 174 -2.63 8.71 11.86
N THR A 175 -3.61 9.61 11.60
CA THR A 175 -3.40 10.75 10.69
C THR A 175 -2.43 11.79 11.25
N ALA A 176 -2.43 12.02 12.57
CA ALA A 176 -1.44 12.89 13.21
C ALA A 176 -0.02 12.34 13.04
N THR A 177 0.15 11.04 13.31
CA THR A 177 1.43 10.35 13.19
C THR A 177 1.92 10.33 11.74
N PHE A 178 1.03 10.04 10.80
CA PHE A 178 1.32 10.10 9.36
C PHE A 178 1.78 11.51 8.94
N SER A 179 1.05 12.56 9.34
CA SER A 179 1.42 13.95 9.02
C SER A 179 2.79 14.33 9.58
N ALA A 180 3.09 13.93 10.82
CA ALA A 180 4.40 14.18 11.43
C ALA A 180 5.53 13.42 10.71
N ALA A 181 5.28 12.18 10.26
CA ALA A 181 6.25 11.41 9.47
C ALA A 181 6.54 12.07 8.12
N CYS A 182 5.51 12.58 7.44
CA CYS A 182 5.69 13.36 6.20
C CYS A 182 6.53 14.61 6.42
N GLN A 183 6.28 15.37 7.49
CA GLN A 183 7.08 16.56 7.82
C GLN A 183 8.56 16.20 8.01
N LYS A 184 8.84 15.16 8.82
CA LYS A 184 10.21 14.67 9.04
C LYS A 184 10.88 14.23 7.74
N LEU A 185 10.17 13.54 6.85
CA LEU A 185 10.72 13.16 5.55
C LEU A 185 11.07 14.39 4.73
N SER A 186 10.18 15.38 4.66
CA SER A 186 10.41 16.62 3.89
C SER A 186 11.70 17.35 4.29
N GLU A 187 12.09 17.31 5.57
CA GLU A 187 13.32 17.93 6.08
C GLU A 187 14.60 17.19 5.65
N LYS A 188 14.48 15.94 5.20
CA LYS A 188 15.59 15.07 4.79
C LYS A 188 15.76 14.98 3.28
N LEU A 189 14.82 15.53 2.52
CA LEU A 189 14.86 15.52 1.06
C LEU A 189 15.74 16.65 0.53
N ASP A 190 16.37 16.42 -0.62
CA ASP A 190 16.97 17.49 -1.42
C ASP A 190 15.88 18.45 -1.93
N GLU A 191 16.26 19.68 -2.32
CA GLU A 191 15.31 20.75 -2.69
C GLU A 191 14.31 20.32 -3.78
N GLU A 192 14.78 19.57 -4.79
CA GLU A 192 13.93 19.08 -5.88
C GLU A 192 12.94 18.03 -5.37
N SER A 193 13.42 17.03 -4.63
CA SER A 193 12.56 16.00 -4.02
C SER A 193 11.57 16.63 -3.04
N ALA A 194 11.99 17.59 -2.21
CA ALA A 194 11.13 18.27 -1.24
C ALA A 194 9.97 19.01 -1.94
N LYS A 195 10.24 19.67 -3.06
CA LYS A 195 9.22 20.35 -3.86
C LYS A 195 8.17 19.37 -4.42
N THR A 196 8.59 18.20 -4.87
CA THR A 196 7.65 17.17 -5.34
C THR A 196 6.86 16.51 -4.21
N PHE A 197 7.40 16.55 -2.98
CA PHE A 197 6.78 15.97 -1.78
C PHE A 197 5.86 16.96 -1.02
N GLU A 198 5.95 18.26 -1.30
CA GLU A 198 5.21 19.32 -0.59
C GLU A 198 3.69 19.08 -0.61
N ASP A 199 3.13 18.74 -1.77
CA ASP A 199 1.70 18.45 -1.94
C ASP A 199 1.25 17.26 -1.06
N LEU A 200 2.11 16.25 -0.92
CA LEU A 200 1.84 15.08 -0.10
C LEU A 200 1.85 15.44 1.39
N ALA A 201 2.88 16.17 1.84
CA ALA A 201 2.96 16.63 3.23
C ALA A 201 1.76 17.53 3.59
N HIS A 202 1.35 18.41 2.66
CA HIS A 202 0.16 19.22 2.83
C HIS A 202 -1.11 18.36 2.99
N ARG A 203 -1.32 17.38 2.11
CA ARG A 203 -2.49 16.49 2.17
C ARG A 203 -2.51 15.61 3.42
N ALA A 204 -1.36 15.16 3.90
CA ALA A 204 -1.28 14.44 5.17
C ALA A 204 -1.79 15.31 6.34
N GLY A 205 -1.47 16.61 6.33
CA GLY A 205 -2.01 17.57 7.29
C GLY A 205 -3.53 17.81 7.13
N GLU A 206 -4.03 17.89 5.90
CA GLU A 206 -5.48 18.02 5.65
C GLU A 206 -6.26 16.77 6.07
N LEU A 207 -5.72 15.57 5.85
CA LEU A 207 -6.31 14.32 6.35
C LEU A 207 -6.46 14.35 7.87
N HIS A 208 -5.47 14.84 8.61
CA HIS A 208 -5.57 15.00 10.05
C HIS A 208 -6.69 15.98 10.47
N LYS A 209 -6.80 17.12 9.79
CA LYS A 209 -7.90 18.08 10.04
C LYS A 209 -9.27 17.48 9.72
N MET A 210 -9.36 16.66 8.67
CA MET A 210 -10.59 15.96 8.32
C MET A 210 -10.95 14.89 9.34
N ALA A 211 -9.98 14.12 9.85
CA ALA A 211 -10.17 13.10 10.88
C ALA A 211 -10.79 13.65 12.17
N ALA A 212 -10.50 14.91 12.51
CA ALA A 212 -11.05 15.58 13.69
C ALA A 212 -12.51 16.03 13.53
N LYS A 213 -13.11 15.94 12.33
CA LYS A 213 -14.49 16.35 12.10
C LYS A 213 -15.48 15.31 12.64
N PRO A 214 -16.56 15.72 13.33
CA PRO A 214 -17.56 14.79 13.86
C PRO A 214 -18.24 13.90 12.80
N ASP A 215 -18.28 14.36 11.56
CA ASP A 215 -18.96 13.73 10.43
C ASP A 215 -17.98 13.10 9.42
N VAL A 216 -16.72 12.83 9.82
CA VAL A 216 -15.68 12.33 8.90
C VAL A 216 -16.11 11.06 8.13
N PHE A 217 -16.90 10.19 8.75
CA PHE A 217 -17.40 8.94 8.15
C PHE A 217 -18.69 9.09 7.34
N ALA A 218 -19.32 10.27 7.34
CA ALA A 218 -20.61 10.48 6.69
C ALA A 218 -20.52 10.52 5.15
N GLY A 219 -19.32 10.66 4.59
CA GLY A 219 -19.09 10.76 3.16
C GLY A 219 -17.80 10.10 2.68
N LYS A 220 -17.56 10.22 1.37
CA LYS A 220 -16.39 9.63 0.70
C LYS A 220 -15.19 10.58 0.59
N SER A 221 -15.30 11.81 1.08
CA SER A 221 -14.25 12.82 0.92
C SER A 221 -12.94 12.42 1.59
N PHE A 222 -12.99 11.84 2.80
CA PHE A 222 -11.79 11.36 3.48
C PHE A 222 -11.15 10.20 2.72
N GLU A 223 -11.93 9.18 2.38
CA GLU A 223 -11.49 8.03 1.57
C GLU A 223 -10.88 8.45 0.23
N PHE A 224 -11.48 9.42 -0.45
CA PHE A 224 -10.97 9.97 -1.70
C PHE A 224 -9.62 10.67 -1.47
N MET A 225 -9.52 11.50 -0.44
CA MET A 225 -8.28 12.19 -0.11
C MET A 225 -7.17 11.20 0.27
N LEU A 226 -7.49 10.16 1.04
CA LEU A 226 -6.53 9.14 1.43
C LEU A 226 -6.01 8.34 0.23
N ASN A 227 -6.91 7.91 -0.66
CA ASN A 227 -6.51 7.28 -1.92
C ASN A 227 -5.60 8.18 -2.76
N MET A 228 -5.93 9.48 -2.88
CA MET A 228 -5.09 10.40 -3.64
C MET A 228 -3.70 10.56 -3.00
N THR A 229 -3.62 10.67 -1.67
CA THR A 229 -2.36 10.79 -0.94
C THR A 229 -1.49 9.54 -1.09
N GLU A 230 -2.08 8.34 -1.01
CA GLU A 230 -1.36 7.07 -1.25
C GLU A 230 -0.81 7.01 -2.69
N ASN A 231 -1.62 7.39 -3.69
CA ASN A 231 -1.17 7.46 -5.09
C ASN A 231 -0.08 8.51 -5.33
N ASP A 232 -0.11 9.64 -4.62
CA ASP A 232 0.94 10.65 -4.71
C ASP A 232 2.25 10.12 -4.11
N PHE A 233 2.17 9.41 -2.98
CA PHE A 233 3.33 8.78 -2.37
C PHE A 233 3.95 7.73 -3.28
N ALA A 234 3.11 6.92 -3.93
CA ALA A 234 3.53 5.94 -4.92
C ALA A 234 4.36 6.58 -6.04
N ARG A 235 3.82 7.64 -6.66
CA ARG A 235 4.46 8.37 -7.76
C ARG A 235 5.76 9.03 -7.32
N PHE A 236 5.78 9.59 -6.11
CA PHE A 236 6.99 10.16 -5.53
C PHE A 236 8.10 9.12 -5.38
N ASN A 237 7.77 7.92 -4.89
CA ASN A 237 8.74 6.82 -4.76
C ASN A 237 9.27 6.33 -6.12
N ASP A 238 8.39 6.20 -7.12
CA ASP A 238 8.78 5.83 -8.48
C ASP A 238 9.76 6.84 -9.09
N ALA A 239 9.46 8.15 -8.99
CA ALA A 239 10.33 9.21 -9.51
C ALA A 239 11.71 9.21 -8.84
N ARG A 240 11.77 8.99 -7.52
CA ARG A 240 13.05 8.89 -6.78
C ARG A 240 13.89 7.71 -7.23
N LYS A 241 13.25 6.56 -7.49
CA LYS A 241 13.95 5.36 -7.96
C LYS A 241 14.59 5.58 -9.33
N GLU A 242 13.89 6.26 -10.24
CA GLU A 242 14.42 6.59 -11.57
C GLU A 242 15.65 7.49 -11.45
N LYS A 243 15.58 8.54 -10.62
CA LYS A 243 16.71 9.44 -10.34
C LYS A 243 17.94 8.70 -9.78
N SER A 244 17.77 7.84 -8.78
CA SER A 244 18.88 7.06 -8.22
C SER A 244 19.50 6.07 -9.23
N ALA A 245 18.70 5.52 -10.15
CA ALA A 245 19.20 4.62 -11.19
C ALA A 245 20.00 5.36 -12.28
N GLU A 246 19.73 6.64 -12.51
CA GLU A 246 20.49 7.51 -13.43
C GLU A 246 21.82 7.94 -12.81
N GLU A 247 21.85 8.25 -11.51
CA GLU A 247 23.06 8.65 -10.78
C GLU A 247 24.10 7.51 -10.63
N THR A 248 23.67 6.26 -10.82
CA THR A 248 24.53 5.05 -10.69
C THR A 248 25.08 4.56 -12.04
N LYS A 249 24.74 5.21 -13.17
CA LYS A 249 25.22 4.88 -14.52
C LYS A 249 26.36 5.78 -14.96
#